data_AF-U4UEP0-F1
#
_entry.id   AF-U4UEP0-F1
#
_cell.length_a   1.000
_cell.length_b   1.000
_cell.length_c   1.000
_cell.angle_alpha   90.00
_cell.angle_beta   90.00
_cell.angle_gamma   90.00
#
_symmetry.space_group_name_H-M   'P 1'
#
loop_
_entity.id
_entity.type
_entity.pdbx_description
1 polymer ?
#
loop_
_entity_poly.entity_id
_entity_poly.type
_entity_poly.pdbx_seq_one_letter_code
_entity_poly.pdbx_strand_id
1 'polypeptide(L)'
;MIISKQRPPTNTPKLMLNNTEIPLFKSLKYLGVIIDSKLNFIEHIIKIITKGSQTAGILYPLLNQKSKLTLKNEKVIRSEICYAAPIISQTSKKNIGKLQIFQNKILRRMTRPPWYVRNSQIHANLQIETVQQFVSKLHEEFKTRVLNHPNPLIKDTFSQTIPNPRYLTPTSLMADPPWNHPP
;
A
#
# COMPACT_ATOMS: atom_id res chain seq x y z
N MET A 1 2.03 15.49 12.90
CA MET A 1 1.14 15.72 11.73
C MET A 1 -0.25 15.23 12.10
N ILE A 2 -1.27 16.07 11.94
CA ILE A 2 -2.66 15.67 12.20
C ILE A 2 -3.32 15.39 10.87
N ILE A 3 -4.04 14.27 10.85
CA ILE A 3 -4.66 13.72 9.66
C ILE A 3 -6.16 13.99 9.77
N SER A 4 -6.70 14.72 8.81
CA SER A 4 -8.13 14.93 8.66
C SER A 4 -8.51 14.83 7.20
N LYS A 5 -9.58 14.09 6.89
CA LYS A 5 -10.09 14.02 5.51
C LYS A 5 -10.79 15.31 5.07
N GLN A 6 -11.20 16.15 6.01
CA GLN A 6 -11.88 17.42 5.73
C GLN A 6 -10.89 18.58 5.65
N ARG A 7 -11.25 19.64 4.91
CA ARG A 7 -10.45 20.88 4.90
C ARG A 7 -10.44 21.45 6.33
N PRO A 8 -9.27 21.84 6.87
CA PRO A 8 -9.24 22.52 8.15
C PRO A 8 -10.11 23.79 8.07
N PRO A 9 -11.00 24.05 9.04
CA PRO A 9 -11.75 25.30 9.10
C PRO A 9 -10.79 26.49 9.17
N THR A 10 -11.22 27.65 8.67
CA THR A 10 -10.40 28.87 8.57
C THR A 10 -9.83 29.31 9.93
N ASN A 11 -10.51 28.96 11.03
CA ASN A 11 -10.06 29.14 12.42
C ASN A 11 -9.67 27.80 13.04
N THR A 12 -8.59 27.18 12.58
CA THR A 12 -8.03 26.00 13.25
C THR A 12 -7.14 26.44 14.42
N PRO A 13 -7.36 25.93 15.65
CA PRO A 13 -6.52 26.27 16.78
C PRO A 13 -5.09 25.77 16.56
N LYS A 14 -4.11 26.63 16.89
CA LYS A 14 -2.69 26.28 16.83
C LYS A 14 -2.39 25.24 17.91
N LEU A 15 -1.84 24.10 17.51
CA LEU A 15 -1.56 23.01 18.43
C LEU A 15 -0.13 23.11 18.93
N MET A 16 0.00 23.13 20.24
CA MET A 16 1.28 23.23 20.93
C MET A 16 1.60 21.89 21.57
N LEU A 17 2.82 21.40 21.38
CA LEU A 17 3.37 20.27 22.10
C LEU A 17 4.61 20.76 22.84
N ASN A 18 4.59 20.66 24.17
CA ASN A 18 5.66 21.18 25.03
C ASN A 18 6.02 22.65 24.73
N ASN A 19 5.00 23.51 24.56
CA ASN A 19 5.13 24.92 24.17
C ASN A 19 5.78 25.19 22.80
N THR A 20 5.93 24.17 21.95
CA THR A 20 6.35 24.34 20.55
C THR A 20 5.16 24.17 19.61
N GLU A 21 4.98 25.10 18.67
CA GLU A 21 3.92 25.03 17.66
C GLU A 21 4.21 23.87 16.69
N ILE A 22 3.27 22.94 16.55
CA ILE A 22 3.40 21.83 15.60
C ILE A 22 3.06 22.36 14.19
N PRO A 23 4.01 22.38 13.24
CA PRO A 23 3.72 22.81 11.88
C PRO A 23 2.74 21.86 11.18
N LEU A 24 1.81 22.45 10.43
CA LEU A 24 0.87 21.74 9.58
C LEU A 24 1.52 21.47 8.22
N PHE A 25 1.81 20.19 7.95
CA PHE A 25 2.36 19.75 6.66
C PHE A 25 1.31 19.09 5.78
N LYS A 26 1.39 19.31 4.46
CA LYS A 26 0.54 18.64 3.47
C LYS A 26 0.93 17.17 3.26
N SER A 27 2.22 16.87 3.28
CA SER A 27 2.79 15.53 3.28
C SER A 27 4.03 15.48 4.19
N LEU A 28 4.27 14.33 4.82
CA LEU A 28 5.41 14.11 5.73
C LEU A 28 6.00 12.72 5.53
N LYS A 29 7.32 12.61 5.64
CA LYS A 29 8.03 11.33 5.57
C LYS A 29 8.25 10.77 6.98
N TYR A 30 7.74 9.56 7.24
CA TYR A 30 7.92 8.85 8.51
C TYR A 30 8.31 7.39 8.24
N LEU A 31 9.40 6.89 8.84
CA LEU A 31 9.92 5.52 8.63
C LEU A 31 10.03 5.13 7.14
N GLY A 32 10.39 6.09 6.27
CA GLY A 32 10.52 5.87 4.82
C GLY A 32 9.20 5.95 4.04
N VAL A 33 8.05 6.05 4.72
CA VAL A 33 6.71 6.18 4.15
C VAL A 33 6.35 7.66 4.02
N ILE A 34 5.73 8.03 2.90
CA ILE A 34 5.20 9.40 2.71
C ILE A 34 3.71 9.37 3.06
N ILE A 35 3.33 10.11 4.09
CA ILE A 35 1.97 10.19 4.60
C ILE A 35 1.39 11.52 4.14
N ASP A 36 0.32 11.47 3.35
CA ASP A 36 -0.42 12.65 2.90
C ASP A 36 -1.43 13.06 3.98
N SER A 37 -1.73 14.36 4.08
CA SER A 37 -2.73 14.91 5.03
C SER A 37 -4.11 14.25 4.93
N LYS A 38 -4.45 13.70 3.75
CA LYS A 38 -5.70 12.99 3.48
C LYS A 38 -5.60 11.45 3.52
N LEU A 39 -4.43 10.89 3.86
CA LEU A 39 -4.14 9.44 3.79
C LEU A 39 -4.43 8.80 2.43
N ASN A 40 -4.25 9.55 1.33
CA ASN A 40 -4.38 8.97 0.01
C ASN A 40 -3.10 8.22 -0.43
N PHE A 41 -1.95 8.53 0.18
CA PHE A 41 -0.65 7.90 -0.10
C PHE A 41 -0.25 7.93 -1.58
N ILE A 42 -0.70 8.95 -2.32
CA ILE A 42 -0.50 9.03 -3.77
C ILE A 42 0.98 9.26 -4.07
N GLU A 43 1.59 10.20 -3.35
CA GLU A 43 3.01 10.51 -3.46
C GLU A 43 3.87 9.28 -3.14
N HIS A 44 3.48 8.53 -2.11
CA HIS A 44 4.16 7.31 -1.72
C HIS A 44 4.09 6.23 -2.80
N ILE A 45 2.90 5.99 -3.37
CA ILE A 45 2.72 4.97 -4.42
C ILE A 45 3.50 5.33 -5.68
N ILE A 46 3.50 6.60 -6.08
CA ILE A 46 4.32 7.06 -7.20
C ILE A 46 5.79 6.77 -6.91
N LYS A 47 6.26 7.05 -5.70
CA LYS A 47 7.63 6.77 -5.30
C LYS A 47 7.99 5.27 -5.30
N ILE A 48 7.07 4.40 -4.89
CA ILE A 48 7.25 2.95 -4.97
C ILE A 48 7.36 2.52 -6.43
N ILE A 49 6.48 3.02 -7.30
CA ILE A 49 6.49 2.70 -8.74
C ILE A 49 7.79 3.19 -9.40
N THR A 50 8.24 4.41 -9.10
CA THR A 50 9.49 4.94 -9.69
C THR A 50 10.70 4.14 -9.23
N LYS A 51 10.80 3.84 -7.93
CA LYS A 51 11.88 3.01 -7.40
C LYS A 51 11.86 1.61 -8.00
N GLY A 52 10.69 0.96 -8.03
CA GLY A 52 10.52 -0.35 -8.63
C GLY A 52 10.87 -0.35 -10.11
N SER A 53 10.55 0.73 -10.83
CA SER A 53 10.89 0.87 -12.25
C SER A 53 12.40 1.01 -12.47
N GLN A 54 13.11 1.72 -11.59
CA GLN A 54 14.56 1.83 -11.63
C GLN A 54 15.20 0.46 -11.34
N THR A 55 14.75 -0.21 -10.29
CA THR A 55 15.19 -1.58 -9.94
C THR A 55 14.93 -2.56 -11.09
N ALA A 56 13.75 -2.50 -11.72
CA ALA A 56 13.42 -3.32 -12.89
C ALA A 56 14.27 -2.98 -14.12
N GLY A 57 14.71 -1.72 -14.27
CA GLY A 57 15.65 -1.29 -15.30
C GLY A 57 17.05 -1.88 -15.08
N ILE A 58 17.55 -1.81 -13.86
CA ILE A 58 18.86 -2.39 -13.49
C ILE A 58 18.84 -3.92 -13.67
N LEU A 59 17.75 -4.57 -13.24
CA LEU A 59 17.57 -6.01 -13.36
C LEU A 59 17.18 -6.45 -14.78
N TYR A 60 17.07 -5.54 -15.75
CA TYR A 60 16.62 -5.86 -17.11
C TYR A 60 17.35 -7.07 -17.75
N PRO A 61 18.69 -7.21 -17.64
CA PRO A 61 19.39 -8.37 -18.20
C PRO A 61 18.93 -9.70 -17.58
N LEU A 62 18.60 -9.69 -16.29
CA LEU A 62 18.15 -10.85 -15.53
C LEU A 62 16.65 -11.12 -15.66
N LEU A 63 15.87 -10.12 -16.09
CA LEU A 63 14.44 -10.16 -16.34
C LEU A 63 14.08 -10.56 -17.78
N ASN A 64 15.08 -10.81 -18.62
CA ASN A 64 14.85 -11.25 -19.98
C ASN A 64 14.34 -12.70 -20.01
N GLN A 65 13.45 -13.04 -20.96
CA GLN A 65 12.85 -14.37 -21.13
C GLN A 65 13.90 -15.50 -21.22
N LYS A 66 15.11 -15.19 -21.70
CA LYS A 66 16.23 -16.14 -21.82
C LYS A 66 16.96 -16.40 -20.49
N SER A 67 16.69 -15.60 -19.45
CA SER A 67 17.28 -15.75 -18.12
C SER A 67 16.50 -16.78 -17.31
N LYS A 68 17.20 -17.80 -16.79
CA LYS A 68 16.65 -18.81 -15.87
C LYS A 68 16.15 -18.23 -14.53
N LEU A 69 16.42 -16.94 -14.25
CA LEU A 69 16.15 -16.29 -12.96
C LEU A 69 14.94 -15.33 -12.98
N THR A 70 14.19 -15.26 -14.08
CA THR A 70 13.09 -14.31 -14.31
C THR A 70 12.02 -14.33 -13.19
N LEU A 71 11.62 -15.51 -12.72
CA LEU A 71 10.61 -15.66 -11.66
C LEU A 71 11.13 -15.24 -10.27
N LYS A 72 12.41 -15.51 -9.96
CA LYS A 72 13.01 -15.14 -8.67
C LYS A 72 13.14 -13.62 -8.50
N ASN A 73 13.32 -12.91 -9.61
CA ASN A 73 13.49 -11.47 -9.62
C ASN A 73 12.16 -10.70 -9.44
N GLU A 74 11.01 -11.32 -9.71
CA GLU A 74 9.71 -10.73 -9.35
C GLU A 74 9.61 -10.52 -7.84
N LYS A 75 10.15 -11.45 -7.02
CA LYS A 75 10.18 -11.31 -5.56
C LYS A 75 10.94 -10.07 -5.10
N VAL A 76 11.99 -9.66 -5.82
CA VAL A 76 12.77 -8.46 -5.48
C VAL A 76 11.95 -7.20 -5.73
N ILE A 77 11.28 -7.11 -6.87
CA ILE A 77 10.42 -5.96 -7.19
C ILE A 77 9.18 -5.95 -6.27
N ARG A 78 8.65 -7.14 -5.97
CA ARG A 78 7.55 -7.35 -5.02
C ARG A 78 7.94 -6.94 -3.60
N SER A 79 9.19 -7.14 -3.19
CA SER A 79 9.66 -6.76 -1.84
C SER A 79 9.55 -5.25 -1.57
N GLU A 80 9.73 -4.42 -2.60
CA GLU A 80 9.53 -2.97 -2.48
C GLU A 80 8.06 -2.60 -2.28
N ILE A 81 7.16 -3.39 -2.87
CA ILE A 81 5.70 -3.27 -2.66
C ILE A 81 5.32 -3.82 -1.28
N CYS A 82 5.96 -4.90 -0.80
CA CYS A 82 5.70 -5.53 0.51
C CYS A 82 5.92 -4.57 1.67
N TYR A 83 7.00 -3.78 1.64
CA TYR A 83 7.38 -2.91 2.75
C TYR A 83 6.25 -1.95 3.15
N ALA A 84 5.49 -1.45 2.16
CA ALA A 84 4.39 -0.53 2.38
C ALA A 84 3.01 -1.20 2.39
N ALA A 85 2.92 -2.53 2.35
CA ALA A 85 1.67 -3.24 2.17
C ALA A 85 0.59 -2.94 3.24
N PRO A 86 0.89 -2.83 4.56
CA PRO A 86 -0.10 -2.45 5.57
C PRO A 86 -0.66 -1.04 5.39
N ILE A 87 0.05 -0.19 4.66
CA ILE A 87 -0.32 1.22 4.41
C ILE A 87 -1.05 1.31 3.08
N ILE A 88 -0.59 0.56 2.07
CA ILE A 88 -1.29 0.38 0.80
C ILE A 88 -2.64 -0.29 1.02
N SER A 89 -2.78 -1.19 2.00
CA SER A 89 -4.07 -1.81 2.33
C SER A 89 -5.13 -0.80 2.80
N GLN A 90 -4.75 0.44 3.09
CA GLN A 90 -5.64 1.52 3.52
C GLN A 90 -5.96 2.53 2.39
N THR A 91 -5.31 2.42 1.22
CA THR A 91 -5.45 3.40 0.12
C THR A 91 -6.48 2.97 -0.91
N SER A 92 -7.18 3.92 -1.55
CA SER A 92 -8.27 3.63 -2.50
C SER A 92 -7.98 2.54 -3.56
N LYS A 93 -9.02 1.81 -4.03
CA LYS A 93 -8.91 0.82 -5.13
C LYS A 93 -8.17 1.37 -6.35
N LYS A 94 -8.41 2.64 -6.69
CA LYS A 94 -7.76 3.33 -7.81
C LYS A 94 -6.24 3.40 -7.65
N ASN A 95 -5.77 3.62 -6.43
CA ASN A 95 -4.36 3.71 -6.10
C ASN A 95 -3.69 2.33 -6.07
N ILE A 96 -4.34 1.30 -5.53
CA ILE A 96 -3.90 -0.10 -5.64
C ILE A 96 -3.85 -0.52 -7.12
N GLY A 97 -4.82 -0.09 -7.93
CA GLY A 97 -4.85 -0.34 -9.37
C GLY A 97 -3.62 0.19 -10.11
N LYS A 98 -3.03 1.31 -9.67
CA LYS A 98 -1.76 1.81 -10.26
C LYS A 98 -0.60 0.83 -10.02
N LEU A 99 -0.52 0.24 -8.83
CA LEU A 99 0.48 -0.78 -8.51
C LEU A 99 0.22 -2.07 -9.31
N GLN A 100 -1.05 -2.46 -9.49
CA GLN A 100 -1.40 -3.61 -10.33
C GLN A 100 -1.00 -3.39 -11.79
N ILE A 101 -1.25 -2.20 -12.34
CA ILE A 101 -0.80 -1.85 -13.70
C ILE A 101 0.71 -1.94 -13.81
N PHE A 102 1.44 -1.48 -12.80
CA PHE A 102 2.90 -1.59 -12.75
C PHE A 102 3.37 -3.05 -12.71
N GLN A 103 2.79 -3.90 -11.84
CA GLN A 103 3.07 -5.34 -11.81
C GLN A 103 2.81 -5.99 -13.17
N ASN A 104 1.64 -5.72 -13.78
CA ASN A 104 1.27 -6.25 -15.10
C ASN A 104 2.28 -5.86 -16.19
N LYS A 105 2.79 -4.62 -16.17
CA LYS A 105 3.82 -4.16 -17.12
C LYS A 105 5.11 -4.96 -16.96
N ILE A 106 5.54 -5.22 -15.74
CA ILE A 106 6.75 -6.01 -15.46
C ILE A 106 6.55 -7.46 -15.91
N LEU A 107 5.43 -8.09 -15.56
CA LEU A 107 5.14 -9.47 -15.93
C LEU A 107 5.10 -9.66 -17.44
N ARG A 108 4.48 -8.72 -18.17
CA ARG A 108 4.49 -8.74 -19.64
C ARG A 108 5.87 -8.52 -20.22
N ARG A 109 6.70 -7.68 -19.60
CA ARG A 109 8.08 -7.48 -20.04
C ARG A 109 8.92 -8.75 -19.85
N MET A 110 8.72 -9.48 -18.75
CA MET A 110 9.42 -10.73 -18.47
C MET A 110 8.98 -11.87 -19.40
N THR A 111 7.66 -12.03 -19.60
CA THR A 111 7.10 -13.16 -20.36
C THR A 111 6.99 -12.93 -21.86
N ARG A 112 7.01 -11.67 -22.32
CA ARG A 112 6.74 -11.26 -23.72
C ARG A 112 5.58 -12.04 -24.36
N PRO A 113 4.39 -12.04 -23.73
CA PRO A 113 3.27 -12.80 -24.25
C PRO A 113 2.68 -12.09 -25.48
N PRO A 114 2.03 -12.82 -26.41
CA PRO A 114 1.27 -12.21 -27.49
C PRO A 114 0.21 -11.21 -26.98
N TRP A 115 -0.15 -10.24 -27.82
CA TRP A 115 -1.04 -9.13 -27.44
C TRP A 115 -2.43 -9.58 -26.95
N TYR A 116 -2.92 -10.72 -27.46
CA TYR A 116 -4.23 -11.28 -27.12
C TYR A 116 -4.27 -12.03 -25.78
N VAL A 117 -3.11 -12.34 -25.18
CA VAL A 117 -3.06 -13.02 -23.88
C VAL A 117 -3.51 -12.05 -22.80
N ARG A 118 -4.49 -12.46 -21.99
CA ARG A 118 -5.03 -11.63 -20.89
C ARG A 118 -4.08 -11.60 -19.70
N ASN A 119 -4.11 -10.50 -18.93
CA ASN A 119 -3.28 -10.39 -17.71
C ASN A 119 -3.60 -11.52 -16.72
N SER A 120 -4.86 -11.91 -16.57
CA SER A 120 -5.28 -13.03 -15.71
C SER A 120 -4.62 -14.35 -16.10
N GLN A 121 -4.45 -14.63 -17.39
CA GLN A 121 -3.77 -15.83 -17.88
C GLN A 121 -2.27 -15.79 -17.57
N ILE A 122 -1.63 -14.61 -17.67
CA ILE A 122 -0.21 -14.45 -17.29
C ILE A 122 -0.04 -14.75 -15.80
N HIS A 123 -0.92 -14.21 -14.95
CA HIS A 123 -0.91 -14.48 -13.52
C HIS A 123 -1.12 -15.97 -13.19
N ALA A 124 -2.08 -16.62 -13.84
CA ALA A 124 -2.35 -18.05 -13.65
C ALA A 124 -1.17 -18.92 -14.09
N ASN A 125 -0.60 -18.66 -15.28
CA ASN A 125 0.51 -19.43 -15.83
C ASN A 125 1.79 -19.28 -15.00
N LEU A 126 2.05 -18.09 -14.47
CA LEU A 126 3.22 -17.84 -13.61
C LEU A 126 2.96 -18.21 -12.14
N GLN A 127 1.72 -18.55 -11.78
CA GLN A 127 1.28 -18.73 -10.39
C GLN A 127 1.61 -17.53 -9.49
N ILE A 128 1.45 -16.32 -10.03
CA ILE A 128 1.73 -15.07 -9.33
C ILE A 128 0.42 -14.44 -8.91
N GLU A 129 0.19 -14.29 -7.62
CA GLU A 129 -0.95 -13.56 -7.08
C GLU A 129 -0.84 -12.04 -7.42
N THR A 130 -2.00 -11.41 -7.60
CA THR A 130 -2.13 -9.97 -7.87
C THR A 130 -1.71 -9.13 -6.66
N VAL A 131 -1.39 -7.85 -6.89
CA VAL A 131 -1.10 -6.89 -5.80
C VAL A 131 -2.26 -6.85 -4.81
N GLN A 132 -3.51 -6.87 -5.30
CA GLN A 132 -4.69 -6.84 -4.44
C GLN A 132 -4.77 -8.08 -3.54
N GLN A 133 -4.66 -9.28 -4.11
CA GLN A 133 -4.67 -10.53 -3.34
C GLN A 133 -3.57 -10.55 -2.28
N PHE A 134 -2.37 -10.11 -2.67
CA PHE A 134 -1.22 -10.07 -1.78
C PHE A 134 -1.40 -9.09 -0.62
N VAL A 135 -1.88 -7.88 -0.91
CA VAL A 135 -2.14 -6.86 0.11
C VAL A 135 -3.24 -7.32 1.06
N SER A 136 -4.31 -7.96 0.55
CA SER A 136 -5.36 -8.54 1.39
C SER A 136 -4.82 -9.63 2.30
N LYS A 137 -3.99 -10.54 1.78
CA LYS A 137 -3.36 -11.60 2.58
C LYS A 137 -2.50 -11.04 3.71
N LEU A 138 -1.60 -10.10 3.38
CA LEU A 138 -0.75 -9.45 4.39
C LEU A 138 -1.58 -8.70 5.43
N HIS A 139 -2.70 -8.12 5.01
CA HIS A 139 -3.61 -7.43 5.90
C HIS A 139 -4.28 -8.40 6.89
N GLU A 140 -4.76 -9.55 6.44
CA GLU A 140 -5.33 -10.59 7.30
C GLU A 140 -4.29 -11.16 8.28
N GLU A 141 -3.07 -11.42 7.81
CA GLU A 141 -1.95 -11.85 8.67
C GLU A 141 -1.62 -10.79 9.74
N PHE A 142 -1.66 -9.50 9.37
CA PHE A 142 -1.46 -8.43 10.34
C PHE A 142 -2.60 -8.34 11.36
N LYS A 143 -3.85 -8.40 10.90
CA LYS A 143 -5.05 -8.36 11.75
C LYS A 143 -5.06 -9.49 12.75
N THR A 144 -4.79 -10.72 12.32
CA THR A 144 -4.72 -11.90 13.20
C THR A 144 -3.62 -11.77 14.26
N ARG A 145 -2.42 -11.29 13.88
CA ARG A 145 -1.33 -11.04 14.84
C ARG A 145 -1.71 -10.00 15.89
N VAL A 146 -2.36 -8.92 15.49
CA VAL A 146 -2.75 -7.85 16.42
C VAL A 146 -3.85 -8.31 17.37
N LEU A 147 -4.86 -9.01 16.86
CA LEU A 147 -5.94 -9.57 17.70
C LEU A 147 -5.44 -10.63 18.68
N ASN A 148 -4.40 -11.39 18.32
CA ASN A 148 -3.79 -12.40 19.18
C ASN A 148 -2.71 -11.85 20.13
N HIS A 149 -2.42 -10.54 20.09
CA HIS A 149 -1.32 -9.96 20.85
C HIS A 149 -1.60 -9.97 22.38
N PRO A 150 -0.61 -10.29 23.24
CA PRO A 150 -0.82 -10.35 24.69
C PRO A 150 -1.24 -9.00 25.29
N ASN A 151 -0.67 -7.90 24.77
CA ASN A 151 -0.99 -6.55 25.25
C ASN A 151 -2.43 -6.13 24.85
N PRO A 152 -3.32 -5.85 25.81
CA PRO A 152 -4.70 -5.42 25.55
C PRO A 152 -4.76 -4.07 24.80
N LEU A 153 -3.84 -3.13 25.04
CA LEU A 153 -3.82 -1.84 24.35
C LEU A 153 -3.67 -2.00 22.83
N ILE A 154 -2.92 -3.02 22.41
CA ILE A 154 -2.70 -3.33 20.99
C ILE A 154 -3.96 -3.94 20.38
N LYS A 155 -4.67 -4.81 21.11
CA LYS A 155 -5.99 -5.33 20.69
C LYS A 155 -7.01 -4.19 20.56
N ASP A 156 -6.99 -3.27 21.51
CA ASP A 156 -7.90 -2.14 21.56
C ASP A 156 -7.70 -1.18 20.38
N THR A 157 -6.49 -1.10 19.81
CA THR A 157 -6.27 -0.28 18.60
C THR A 157 -7.14 -0.69 17.41
N PHE A 158 -7.56 -1.97 17.34
CA PHE A 158 -8.46 -2.50 16.31
C PHE A 158 -9.94 -2.43 16.68
N SER A 159 -10.29 -2.42 17.97
CA SER A 159 -11.67 -2.28 18.44
C SER A 159 -12.12 -0.81 18.55
N GLN A 160 -11.18 0.13 18.56
CA GLN A 160 -11.46 1.58 18.61
C GLN A 160 -12.22 2.06 17.36
N THR A 161 -13.55 2.11 17.47
CA THR A 161 -14.39 2.99 16.66
C THR A 161 -14.31 4.39 17.26
N ILE A 162 -13.76 5.37 16.54
CA ILE A 162 -13.88 6.76 17.00
C ILE A 162 -15.37 7.09 16.97
N PRO A 163 -15.97 7.57 18.06
CA PRO A 163 -17.41 7.86 18.15
C PRO A 163 -17.89 8.99 17.21
N ASN A 164 -16.98 9.57 16.43
CA ASN A 164 -17.27 10.65 15.51
C ASN A 164 -17.01 10.18 14.06
N PRO A 165 -18.04 10.09 13.19
CA PRO A 165 -17.91 9.67 11.80
C PRO A 165 -17.01 10.61 10.96
N ARG A 166 -16.57 11.73 11.52
CA ARG A 166 -15.68 12.72 10.88
C ARG A 166 -14.20 12.36 10.93
N TYR A 167 -13.79 11.43 11.80
CA TYR A 167 -12.40 11.00 11.93
C TYR A 167 -12.30 9.49 11.65
N LEU A 168 -11.51 9.12 10.64
CA LEU A 168 -11.19 7.73 10.36
C LEU A 168 -9.84 7.41 10.98
N THR A 169 -9.77 6.34 11.78
CA THR A 169 -8.49 5.80 12.21
C THR A 169 -7.84 5.06 11.04
N PRO A 170 -6.50 4.96 11.01
CA PRO A 170 -5.83 3.96 10.19
C PRO A 170 -6.48 2.58 10.36
N THR A 171 -6.99 2.28 11.57
CA THR A 171 -7.67 1.02 11.89
C THR A 171 -9.11 0.89 11.39
N SER A 172 -9.89 1.96 11.27
CA SER A 172 -11.23 1.90 10.66
C SER A 172 -11.18 1.72 9.14
N LEU A 173 -10.08 2.14 8.51
CA LEU A 173 -9.73 1.79 7.12
C LEU A 173 -9.28 0.32 6.98
N MET A 174 -8.93 -0.33 8.09
CA MET A 174 -8.43 -1.71 8.17
C MET A 174 -9.50 -2.71 8.61
N ALA A 175 -10.52 -2.32 9.37
CA ALA A 175 -11.58 -3.24 9.82
C ALA A 175 -12.43 -3.74 8.63
N ASP A 176 -12.82 -2.80 7.76
CA ASP A 176 -13.46 -3.03 6.46
C ASP A 176 -12.68 -2.26 5.39
N PRO A 177 -11.69 -2.89 4.74
CA PRO A 177 -11.05 -2.28 3.59
C PRO A 177 -12.17 -1.92 2.60
N PRO A 178 -12.18 -0.74 1.95
CA PRO A 178 -13.25 -0.32 1.01
C PRO A 178 -13.45 -1.25 -0.21
N TRP A 179 -12.72 -2.37 -0.25
CA TRP A 179 -12.72 -3.46 -1.22
C TRP A 179 -13.28 -4.77 -0.69
N ASN A 180 -13.47 -4.93 0.61
CA ASN A 180 -14.09 -6.10 1.18
C ASN A 180 -15.61 -5.99 1.00
N HIS A 181 -16.16 -6.76 0.07
CA HIS A 181 -17.58 -7.00 -0.05
C HIS A 181 -17.79 -8.48 0.28
N PRO A 182 -18.43 -8.82 1.42
CA PRO A 182 -18.80 -10.20 1.67
C PRO A 182 -19.76 -10.69 0.57
N PRO A 183 -19.74 -12.01 0.27
CA PRO A 183 -20.60 -12.61 -0.75
C PRO A 183 -22.10 -12.43 -0.47
#